data_AF-A0A4Y9Y769-F1
#
_entry.id   AF-A0A4Y9Y769-F1
#
_cell.length_a   1.000
_cell.length_b   1.000
_cell.length_c   1.000
_cell.angle_alpha   90.00
_cell.angle_beta   90.00
_cell.angle_gamma   90.00
#
_symmetry.space_group_name_H-M   'P 1'
#
loop_
_entity.id
_entity.type
_entity.pdbx_description
1 polymer ?
#
loop_
_entity_poly.entity_id
_entity_poly.type
_entity_poly.pdbx_seq_one_letter_code
_entity_poly.pdbx_strand_id
1 'polypeptide(L)'
;MSYARSAIPRFYYAIFGVYEPLLTTAGLLGTLVDPQKTHNLQAPWPKYSPPPREIPLASIVTVVQLAHVCALIGVINVFLLSAARRYLSTQPAVQEKIVGALLTPLLIGDILHLVLTLWALGDERWKFWEWSGMLWTTIVLGLTLMVPRMTWHMGIGRYVDKRDGKVLN
;
A
#
# COMPACT_ATOMS: atom_id res chain seq x y z
N MET A 1 -0.32 -11.17 -33.57
CA MET A 1 0.62 -11.24 -32.42
C MET A 1 -0.19 -11.31 -31.14
N SER A 2 -0.32 -12.49 -30.54
CA SER A 2 -0.94 -12.63 -29.23
C SER A 2 0.01 -12.00 -28.22
N TYR A 3 -0.34 -10.85 -27.64
CA TYR A 3 0.40 -10.35 -26.49
C TYR A 3 0.30 -11.43 -25.42
N ALA A 4 1.42 -12.12 -25.13
CA ALA A 4 1.51 -12.96 -23.95
C ALA A 4 1.10 -12.07 -22.77
N ARG A 5 -0.14 -12.26 -22.29
CA ARG A 5 -0.68 -11.43 -21.22
C ARG A 5 0.19 -11.77 -20.01
N SER A 6 0.86 -10.76 -19.45
CA SER A 6 1.58 -10.92 -18.19
C SER A 6 0.57 -10.90 -17.03
N ALA A 7 0.87 -11.61 -15.94
CA ALA A 7 0.11 -11.48 -14.71
C ALA A 7 0.34 -10.12 -14.02
N ILE A 8 1.45 -9.44 -14.34
CA ILE A 8 1.77 -8.09 -13.86
C ILE A 8 2.10 -7.16 -15.04
N PRO A 9 1.09 -6.77 -15.83
CA PRO A 9 1.26 -5.85 -16.96
C PRO A 9 1.71 -4.46 -16.48
N ARG A 10 2.11 -3.62 -17.44
CA ARG A 10 2.75 -2.31 -17.18
C ARG A 10 1.99 -1.44 -16.20
N PHE A 11 0.66 -1.41 -16.28
CA PHE A 11 -0.19 -0.63 -15.38
C PHE A 11 -0.01 -1.05 -13.91
N TYR A 12 -0.23 -2.33 -13.59
CA TYR A 12 -0.06 -2.82 -12.22
C TYR A 12 1.38 -2.73 -11.73
N TYR A 13 2.36 -2.91 -12.61
CA TYR A 13 3.76 -2.70 -12.23
C TYR A 13 4.07 -1.23 -11.93
N ALA A 14 3.51 -0.28 -12.67
CA ALA A 14 3.69 1.15 -12.38
C ALA A 14 3.12 1.50 -11.00
N ILE A 15 2.01 0.88 -10.60
CA ILE A 15 1.40 1.09 -9.28
C ILE A 15 2.24 0.43 -8.19
N PHE A 16 2.40 -0.89 -8.23
CA PHE A 16 2.97 -1.65 -7.11
C PHE A 16 4.50 -1.71 -7.13
N GLY A 17 5.12 -1.65 -8.31
CA GLY A 17 6.57 -1.72 -8.48
C GLY A 17 7.28 -0.38 -8.53
N VAL A 18 6.52 0.74 -8.61
CA VAL A 18 7.10 2.09 -8.68
C VAL A 18 6.39 3.05 -7.74
N TYR A 19 5.10 3.34 -7.95
CA TYR A 19 4.36 4.33 -7.17
C TYR A 19 4.29 3.99 -5.68
N GLU A 20 3.91 2.77 -5.33
CA GLU A 20 3.84 2.32 -3.94
C GLU A 20 5.20 2.41 -3.22
N PRO A 21 6.31 1.85 -3.75
CA PRO A 21 7.62 1.98 -3.14
C PRO A 21 8.09 3.43 -2.95
N LEU A 22 7.83 4.29 -3.93
CA LEU A 22 8.14 5.72 -3.81
C LEU A 22 7.32 6.36 -2.70
N LEU A 23 6.03 6.03 -2.63
CA LEU A 23 5.13 6.55 -1.62
C LEU A 23 5.57 6.14 -0.21
N THR A 24 5.83 4.85 0.02
CA THR A 24 6.21 4.36 1.35
C THR A 24 7.60 4.83 1.76
N THR A 25 8.53 4.95 0.81
CA THR A 25 9.86 5.54 1.06
C THR A 25 9.75 7.03 1.40
N ALA A 26 8.91 7.79 0.70
CA ALA A 26 8.66 9.20 1.02
C ALA A 26 8.06 9.36 2.43
N GLY A 27 7.15 8.46 2.83
CA GLY A 27 6.60 8.41 4.18
C GLY A 27 7.68 8.18 5.26
N LEU A 28 8.62 7.25 5.01
CA LEU A 28 9.77 7.04 5.89
C LEU A 28 10.65 8.28 5.96
N LEU A 29 11.04 8.85 4.82
CA LEU A 29 11.89 10.05 4.80
C LEU A 29 11.25 11.22 5.54
N GLY A 30 9.95 11.46 5.34
CA GLY A 30 9.21 12.48 6.08
C GLY A 30 9.20 12.23 7.60
N THR A 31 9.05 10.97 8.01
CA THR A 31 9.10 10.58 9.42
C THR A 31 10.48 10.72 10.04
N LEU A 32 11.55 10.47 9.28
CA LEU A 32 12.92 10.67 9.77
C LEU A 32 13.27 12.16 9.90
N VAL A 33 12.69 13.02 9.07
CA VAL A 33 12.88 14.47 9.14
C VAL A 33 12.15 15.06 10.35
N ASP A 34 10.89 14.68 10.58
CA ASP A 34 10.08 15.21 11.69
C ASP A 34 9.13 14.13 12.26
N PRO A 35 9.64 13.23 13.12
CA PRO A 35 8.85 12.13 13.67
C PRO A 35 7.72 12.63 14.58
N GLN A 36 7.93 13.76 15.26
CA GLN A 36 6.92 14.36 16.13
C GLN A 36 5.74 14.87 15.33
N LYS A 37 5.98 15.58 14.23
CA LYS A 37 4.91 16.02 13.34
C LYS A 37 4.19 14.84 12.71
N THR A 38 4.91 13.81 12.25
CA THR A 38 4.26 12.60 11.72
C THR A 38 3.36 11.95 12.75
N HIS A 39 3.81 11.82 14.01
CA HIS A 39 3.01 11.29 15.11
C HIS A 39 1.76 12.15 15.35
N ASN A 40 1.94 13.47 15.51
CA ASN A 40 0.86 14.38 15.84
C ASN A 40 -0.18 14.53 14.72
N LEU A 41 0.16 14.15 13.49
CA LEU A 41 -0.77 14.22 12.37
C LEU A 41 -1.58 12.93 12.15
N GLN A 42 -1.29 11.83 12.86
CA GLN A 42 -1.98 10.54 12.69
C GLN A 42 -3.49 10.59 12.97
N ALA A 43 -3.94 11.52 13.82
CA ALA A 43 -5.34 11.70 14.20
C ALA A 43 -5.67 13.19 14.37
N PRO A 44 -6.95 13.59 14.23
CA PRO A 44 -7.37 14.95 14.56
C PRO A 44 -7.21 15.21 16.07
N TRP A 45 -6.82 16.43 16.41
CA TRP A 45 -6.77 16.91 17.80
C TRP A 45 -8.05 17.69 18.12
N PRO A 46 -8.61 17.54 19.33
CA PRO A 46 -9.73 18.37 19.76
C PRO A 46 -9.36 19.86 19.69
N LYS A 47 -10.33 20.70 19.28
CA LYS A 47 -10.13 22.15 19.06
C LYS A 47 -9.45 22.89 20.23
N TYR A 48 -9.68 22.45 21.46
CA TYR A 48 -9.15 23.07 22.68
C TYR A 48 -7.99 22.29 23.32
N SER A 49 -7.48 21.26 22.65
CA SER A 49 -6.38 20.43 23.12
C SER A 49 -5.37 20.24 21.99
N PRO A 50 -4.50 21.24 21.72
CA PRO A 50 -3.54 21.17 20.63
C PRO A 50 -2.54 20.02 20.84
N PRO A 51 -1.88 19.56 19.76
CA PRO A 51 -0.86 18.52 19.85
C PRO A 51 0.25 18.91 20.83
N PRO A 52 0.79 17.94 21.59
CA PRO A 52 1.87 18.19 22.52
C PRO A 52 3.16 18.59 21.78
N ARG A 53 3.90 19.51 22.39
CA ARG A 53 5.21 19.99 21.91
C ARG A 53 6.35 19.01 22.15
N GLU A 54 6.16 18.06 23.05
CA GLU A 54 7.10 16.99 23.33
C GLU A 54 6.30 15.70 23.44
N ILE A 55 6.79 14.64 22.82
CA ILE A 55 6.18 13.32 22.91
C ILE A 55 7.18 12.33 23.50
N PRO A 56 6.72 11.29 24.22
CA PRO A 56 7.61 10.29 24.80
C PRO A 56 8.51 9.65 23.74
N LEU A 57 9.74 9.32 24.12
CA LEU A 57 10.70 8.64 23.23
C LEU A 57 10.12 7.34 22.65
N ALA A 58 9.32 6.62 23.44
CA ALA A 58 8.64 5.41 22.97
C ALA A 58 7.71 5.70 21.78
N SER A 59 6.99 6.83 21.78
CA SER A 59 6.13 7.24 20.66
C SER A 59 6.93 7.58 19.41
N ILE A 60 8.09 8.24 19.57
CA ILE A 60 9.03 8.52 18.47
C ILE A 60 9.55 7.22 17.85
N VAL A 61 10.04 6.30 18.68
CA VAL A 61 10.53 5.00 18.20
C VAL A 61 9.41 4.25 17.48
N THR A 62 8.19 4.28 18.02
CA THR A 62 7.03 3.59 17.44
C THR A 62 6.69 4.11 16.05
N VAL A 63 6.60 5.44 15.87
CA VAL A 63 6.24 6.03 14.57
C VAL A 63 7.35 5.83 13.53
N VAL A 64 8.62 5.89 13.95
CA VAL A 64 9.76 5.62 13.05
C VAL A 64 9.77 4.15 12.61
N GLN A 65 9.57 3.21 13.52
CA GLN A 65 9.51 1.78 13.19
C GLN A 65 8.32 1.44 12.28
N LEU A 66 7.16 2.07 12.52
CA LEU A 66 6.01 1.96 11.64
C LEU A 66 6.35 2.41 10.21
N ALA A 67 6.91 3.62 10.07
CA ALA A 67 7.27 4.16 8.76
C ALA A 67 8.35 3.30 8.05
N HIS A 68 9.30 2.76 8.81
CA HIS A 68 10.32 1.84 8.30
C HIS A 68 9.70 0.55 7.74
N VAL A 69 8.78 -0.09 8.46
CA VAL A 69 8.10 -1.31 7.99
C VAL A 69 7.29 -1.04 6.72
N CYS A 70 6.60 0.11 6.63
CA CYS A 70 5.89 0.50 5.42
C CYS A 70 6.84 0.63 4.22
N ALA A 71 7.99 1.31 4.40
CA ALA A 71 9.00 1.43 3.34
C ALA A 71 9.58 0.07 2.93
N LEU A 72 9.87 -0.80 3.89
CA LEU A 72 10.37 -2.15 3.64
C LEU A 72 9.42 -2.96 2.75
N ILE A 73 8.11 -2.90 3.00
CA ILE A 73 7.10 -3.56 2.15
C ILE A 73 7.16 -3.03 0.71
N GLY A 74 7.25 -1.70 0.54
CA GLY A 74 7.41 -1.09 -0.78
C GLY A 74 8.66 -1.59 -1.50
N VAL A 75 9.79 -1.67 -0.80
CA VAL A 75 11.05 -2.21 -1.34
C VAL A 75 10.90 -3.67 -1.76
N ILE A 76 10.25 -4.51 -0.93
CA ILE A 76 9.94 -5.90 -1.28
C ILE A 76 9.14 -5.98 -2.58
N ASN A 77 8.15 -5.10 -2.78
CA ASN A 77 7.38 -5.06 -4.02
C ASN A 77 8.25 -4.73 -5.24
N VAL A 78 9.17 -3.76 -5.14
CA VAL A 78 10.12 -3.46 -6.23
C VAL A 78 10.87 -4.73 -6.64
N PHE A 79 11.50 -5.41 -5.68
CA PHE A 79 12.37 -6.54 -5.99
C PHE A 79 11.57 -7.74 -6.52
N LEU A 80 10.49 -8.13 -5.85
CA LEU A 80 9.70 -9.30 -6.25
C LEU A 80 8.98 -9.08 -7.58
N LEU A 81 8.36 -7.93 -7.80
CA LEU A 81 7.64 -7.68 -9.05
C LEU A 81 8.60 -7.50 -10.22
N SER A 82 9.79 -6.90 -9.99
CA SER A 82 10.82 -6.79 -11.03
C SER A 82 11.38 -8.16 -11.40
N ALA A 83 11.66 -9.00 -10.41
CA ALA A 83 12.08 -10.38 -10.63
C ALA A 83 11.00 -11.18 -11.37
N ALA A 84 9.73 -11.09 -10.96
CA ALA A 84 8.62 -11.77 -11.61
C ALA A 84 8.47 -11.32 -13.08
N ARG A 85 8.60 -10.02 -13.39
CA ARG A 85 8.55 -9.53 -14.76
C ARG A 85 9.71 -10.00 -15.62
N ARG A 86 10.92 -10.02 -15.05
CA ARG A 86 12.14 -10.35 -15.79
C ARG A 86 12.27 -11.84 -16.03
N TYR A 87 12.06 -12.66 -15.00
CA TYR A 87 12.41 -14.08 -15.02
C TYR A 87 11.22 -15.01 -15.24
N LEU A 88 9.98 -14.54 -15.06
CA LEU A 88 8.76 -15.37 -15.22
C LEU A 88 7.88 -14.90 -16.39
N SER A 89 8.38 -14.05 -17.27
CA SER A 89 7.63 -13.51 -18.42
C SER A 89 7.13 -14.59 -19.38
N THR A 90 7.87 -15.69 -19.51
CA THR A 90 7.52 -16.86 -20.34
C THR A 90 6.63 -17.86 -19.63
N GLN A 91 6.43 -17.72 -18.32
CA GLN A 91 5.64 -18.64 -17.48
C GLN A 91 4.54 -17.87 -16.74
N PRO A 92 3.53 -17.33 -17.45
CA PRO A 92 2.54 -16.42 -16.88
C PRO A 92 1.68 -17.04 -15.78
N ALA A 93 1.44 -18.35 -15.81
CA ALA A 93 0.75 -19.08 -14.73
C ALA A 93 1.56 -19.10 -13.42
N VAL A 94 2.89 -19.28 -13.51
CA VAL A 94 3.78 -19.22 -12.34
C VAL A 94 3.94 -17.78 -11.86
N GLN A 95 4.05 -16.84 -12.79
CA GLN A 95 4.08 -15.40 -12.50
C GLN A 95 2.82 -14.97 -11.73
N GLU A 96 1.63 -15.42 -12.13
CA GLU A 96 0.38 -15.13 -11.44
C GLU A 96 0.38 -15.65 -10.00
N LYS A 97 0.84 -16.88 -9.77
CA LYS A 97 0.91 -17.46 -8.42
C LYS A 97 1.83 -16.66 -7.50
N ILE A 98 3.03 -16.30 -7.98
CA ILE A 98 4.01 -15.53 -7.19
C ILE A 98 3.51 -14.11 -6.92
N VAL A 99 3.01 -13.42 -7.95
CA VAL A 99 2.44 -12.08 -7.78
C VAL A 99 1.21 -12.13 -6.87
N GLY A 100 0.38 -13.16 -6.98
CA GLY A 100 -0.77 -13.36 -6.09
C GLY A 100 -0.36 -13.62 -4.64
N ALA A 101 0.69 -14.41 -4.41
CA ALA A 101 1.23 -14.65 -3.07
C ALA A 101 1.76 -13.36 -2.41
N LEU A 102 2.22 -12.39 -3.21
CA LEU A 102 2.61 -11.07 -2.74
C LEU A 102 1.41 -10.14 -2.52
N LEU A 103 0.53 -10.00 -3.52
CA LEU A 103 -0.54 -9.00 -3.48
C LEU A 103 -1.69 -9.38 -2.54
N THR A 104 -1.92 -10.67 -2.28
CA THR A 104 -2.98 -11.14 -1.36
C THR A 104 -2.79 -10.63 0.07
N PRO A 105 -1.66 -10.90 0.76
CA PRO A 105 -1.46 -10.39 2.12
C PRO A 105 -1.44 -8.86 2.16
N LEU A 106 -0.99 -8.19 1.09
CA LEU A 106 -1.02 -6.74 1.02
C LEU A 106 -2.44 -6.18 0.88
N LEU A 107 -3.32 -6.83 0.10
CA LEU A 107 -4.73 -6.44 0.05
C LEU A 107 -5.42 -6.64 1.41
N ILE A 108 -5.11 -7.74 2.09
CA ILE A 108 -5.60 -7.96 3.47
C ILE A 108 -5.07 -6.83 4.37
N GLY A 109 -3.78 -6.49 4.25
CA GLY A 109 -3.14 -5.38 4.95
C GLY A 109 -3.84 -4.04 4.69
N ASP A 110 -4.17 -3.71 3.44
CA ASP A 110 -4.85 -2.48 3.07
C ASP A 110 -6.25 -2.39 3.73
N ILE A 111 -7.02 -3.49 3.67
CA ILE A 111 -8.34 -3.59 4.29
C ILE A 111 -8.24 -3.43 5.80
N LEU A 112 -7.34 -4.19 6.45
CA LEU A 112 -7.15 -4.13 7.89
C LEU A 112 -6.65 -2.75 8.32
N HIS A 113 -5.73 -2.14 7.57
CA HIS A 113 -5.22 -0.80 7.85
C HIS A 113 -6.36 0.22 7.83
N LEU A 114 -7.22 0.19 6.81
CA LEU A 114 -8.38 1.08 6.71
C LEU A 114 -9.37 0.85 7.87
N VAL A 115 -9.76 -0.40 8.11
CA VAL A 115 -10.73 -0.77 9.15
C VAL A 115 -10.22 -0.40 10.54
N LEU A 116 -8.97 -0.75 10.87
CA LEU A 116 -8.37 -0.46 12.17
C LEU A 116 -8.15 1.04 12.36
N THR A 117 -7.78 1.78 11.32
CA THR A 117 -7.67 3.25 11.38
C THR A 117 -9.02 3.89 11.72
N LEU A 118 -10.08 3.50 11.01
CA LEU A 118 -11.42 4.02 11.26
C LEU A 118 -11.96 3.60 12.62
N TRP A 119 -11.67 2.37 13.06
CA TRP A 119 -12.02 1.90 14.40
C TRP A 119 -11.29 2.71 15.48
N ALA A 120 -9.99 2.93 15.34
CA ALA A 120 -9.16 3.65 16.30
C ALA A 120 -9.54 5.15 16.42
N LEU A 121 -10.10 5.74 15.36
CA LEU A 121 -10.65 7.11 15.39
C LEU A 121 -11.92 7.23 16.24
N GLY A 122 -12.58 6.14 16.61
CA GLY A 122 -13.81 6.19 17.40
C GLY A 122 -14.91 6.98 16.67
N ASP A 123 -15.50 7.96 17.36
CA ASP A 123 -16.57 8.81 16.81
C ASP A 123 -16.05 9.81 15.75
N GLU A 124 -14.76 10.14 15.77
CA GLU A 124 -14.13 11.07 14.82
C GLU A 124 -14.13 10.53 13.37
N ARG A 125 -14.34 9.21 13.19
CA ARG A 125 -14.41 8.58 11.86
C ARG A 125 -15.58 9.08 11.00
N TRP A 126 -16.60 9.68 11.60
CA TRP A 126 -17.76 10.20 10.87
C TRP A 126 -17.66 11.71 10.59
N LYS A 127 -16.68 12.40 11.18
CA LYS A 127 -16.48 13.84 11.02
C LYS A 127 -15.46 14.14 9.93
N PHE A 128 -15.77 13.73 8.69
CA PHE A 128 -14.86 13.84 7.54
C PHE A 128 -14.27 15.24 7.32
N TRP A 129 -15.04 16.29 7.62
CA TRP A 129 -14.60 17.69 7.49
C TRP A 129 -13.56 18.12 8.54
N GLU A 130 -13.45 17.37 9.64
CA GLU A 130 -12.52 17.65 10.74
C GLU A 130 -11.24 16.80 10.66
N TRP A 131 -11.16 15.89 9.68
CA TRP A 131 -9.98 15.05 9.49
C TRP A 131 -8.73 15.88 9.17
N SER A 132 -7.62 15.52 9.80
CA SER A 132 -6.33 16.14 9.51
C SER A 132 -5.95 15.89 8.04
N GLY A 133 -5.15 16.77 7.45
CA GLY A 133 -4.66 16.58 6.09
C GLY A 133 -3.90 15.25 5.92
N MET A 134 -3.22 14.80 6.97
CA MET A 134 -2.54 13.50 6.98
C MET A 134 -3.52 12.34 7.02
N LEU A 135 -4.60 12.42 7.81
CA LEU A 135 -5.62 11.37 7.82
C LEU A 135 -6.29 11.23 6.45
N TRP A 136 -6.67 12.36 5.82
CA TRP A 136 -7.15 12.34 4.43
C TRP A 136 -6.15 11.69 3.48
N THR A 137 -4.87 12.06 3.61
CA THR A 137 -3.78 11.51 2.80
C THR A 137 -3.66 9.99 2.99
N THR A 138 -3.67 9.50 4.23
CA THR A 138 -3.62 8.07 4.55
C THR A 138 -4.77 7.30 3.91
N ILE A 139 -6.00 7.81 4.04
CA ILE A 139 -7.19 7.14 3.48
C ILE A 139 -7.16 7.14 1.95
N VAL A 140 -6.96 8.31 1.33
CA VAL A 140 -6.98 8.44 -0.13
C VAL A 140 -5.85 7.62 -0.76
N LEU A 141 -4.62 7.75 -0.25
CA LEU A 141 -3.50 7.00 -0.78
C LEU A 141 -3.64 5.49 -0.52
N GLY A 142 -4.17 5.08 0.64
CA GLY A 142 -4.51 3.68 0.91
C GLY A 142 -5.50 3.13 -0.13
N LEU A 143 -6.55 3.89 -0.46
CA LEU A 143 -7.50 3.51 -1.52
C LEU A 143 -6.83 3.42 -2.91
N THR A 144 -5.87 4.30 -3.21
CA THR A 144 -5.12 4.25 -4.49
C THR A 144 -4.28 2.98 -4.67
N LEU A 145 -3.97 2.25 -3.58
CA LEU A 145 -3.30 0.96 -3.63
C LEU A 145 -4.29 -0.20 -3.54
N MET A 146 -5.24 -0.10 -2.62
CA MET A 146 -6.25 -1.14 -2.35
C MET A 146 -7.11 -1.43 -3.58
N VAL A 147 -7.64 -0.41 -4.26
CA VAL A 147 -8.54 -0.59 -5.40
C VAL A 147 -7.83 -1.32 -6.54
N PRO A 148 -6.63 -0.91 -7.01
CA PRO A 148 -5.88 -1.68 -7.98
C PRO A 148 -5.56 -3.11 -7.54
N ARG A 149 -5.33 -3.38 -6.24
CA ARG A 149 -5.13 -4.76 -5.77
C ARG A 149 -6.41 -5.58 -5.95
N MET A 150 -7.56 -5.02 -5.57
CA MET A 150 -8.86 -5.67 -5.79
C MET A 150 -9.09 -5.95 -7.27
N THR A 151 -8.85 -4.98 -8.17
CA THR A 151 -9.01 -5.19 -9.61
C THR A 151 -8.03 -6.24 -10.15
N TRP A 152 -6.81 -6.30 -9.60
CA TRP A 152 -5.85 -7.35 -9.91
C TRP A 152 -6.41 -8.71 -9.50
N HIS A 153 -6.93 -8.88 -8.28
CA HIS A 153 -7.51 -10.15 -7.84
C HIS A 153 -8.74 -10.56 -8.67
N MET A 154 -9.54 -9.60 -9.13
CA MET A 154 -10.67 -9.82 -10.04
C MET A 154 -10.22 -10.18 -11.48
N GLY A 155 -8.92 -10.16 -11.79
CA GLY A 155 -8.39 -10.55 -13.10
C GLY A 155 -8.58 -9.50 -14.20
N ILE A 156 -8.84 -8.24 -13.81
CA ILE A 156 -9.09 -7.13 -14.73
C ILE A 156 -7.75 -6.69 -15.35
N GLY A 157 -7.68 -6.63 -16.68
CA GLY A 157 -6.55 -6.05 -17.41
C GLY A 157 -5.22 -6.82 -17.34
N ARG A 158 -5.21 -8.06 -16.84
CA ARG A 158 -4.01 -8.93 -16.76
C ARG A 158 -4.31 -10.35 -17.24
N TYR A 159 -3.28 -11.19 -17.34
CA TYR A 159 -3.43 -12.64 -17.52
C TYR A 159 -4.06 -13.32 -16.31
N VAL A 160 -4.91 -14.31 -16.55
CA VAL A 160 -5.50 -15.20 -15.54
C VAL A 160 -5.44 -16.63 -16.07
N ASP A 161 -4.70 -17.52 -15.42
CA ASP A 161 -4.45 -18.89 -15.86
C ASP A 161 -5.75 -19.68 -16.09
N LYS A 162 -6.70 -19.60 -15.15
CA LYS A 162 -8.01 -20.26 -15.28
C LYS A 162 -8.81 -19.82 -16.52
N ARG A 163 -8.62 -18.57 -16.97
CA ARG A 163 -9.35 -17.95 -18.09
C ARG A 163 -8.59 -18.07 -19.41
N ASP A 164 -7.30 -17.75 -19.39
CA ASP A 164 -6.47 -17.56 -20.58
C ASP A 164 -5.57 -18.77 -20.86
N GLY A 165 -5.25 -19.61 -19.87
CA GLY A 165 -4.37 -20.77 -20.00
C GLY A 165 -4.94 -21.90 -20.86
N LYS A 166 -6.28 -21.98 -20.96
CA LYS A 166 -6.97 -22.99 -21.79
C LYS A 166 -7.02 -22.66 -23.28
N VAL A 167 -6.68 -21.43 -23.67
CA VAL A 167 -6.75 -20.96 -25.06
C VAL A 167 -5.45 -21.26 -25.83
N LEU A 168 -4.41 -21.73 -25.14
CA LEU A 168 -3.08 -21.97 -25.70
C LEU A 168 -2.73 -23.47 -25.86
N ASN A 169 -3.66 -24.37 -25.57
CA ASN A 169 -3.58 -25.80 -25.87
C ASN A 169 -4.52 -26.14 -27.01
#